data_AF-A0A0D6LTA6-F1
#
_entry.id   AF-A0A0D6LTA6-F1
#
_cell.length_a   1.000
_cell.length_b   1.000
_cell.length_c   1.000
_cell.angle_alpha   90.00
_cell.angle_beta   90.00
_cell.angle_gamma   90.00
#
_symmetry.space_group_name_H-M   'P 1'
#
loop_
_entity.id
_entity.type
_entity.pdbx_description
1 polymer ?
#
loop_
_entity_poly.entity_id
_entity_poly.type
_entity_poly.pdbx_seq_one_letter_code
_entity_poly.pdbx_strand_id
1 'polypeptide(L)' 'MPSKECGVNEKWDDCDKECEKTCNDPNREVCKLSCVAGCVCMDGFYRHNGTCVRKGECP' A
#
# COMPACT_ATOMS: atom_id res chain seq x y z
N MET A 1 -21.60 1.79 -11.40
CA MET A 1 -20.98 2.56 -10.30
C MET A 1 -19.48 2.34 -10.44
N PRO A 2 -18.63 3.36 -10.51
CA PRO A 2 -17.21 3.12 -10.69
C PRO A 2 -16.70 2.44 -9.41
N SER A 3 -16.55 1.12 -9.49
CA SER A 3 -15.73 0.37 -8.56
C SER A 3 -14.41 1.12 -8.48
N LYS A 4 -14.02 1.56 -7.29
CA LYS A 4 -12.66 2.04 -7.08
C LYS A 4 -11.77 0.80 -7.19
N GLU A 5 -11.44 0.46 -8.43
CA GLU A 5 -10.70 -0.76 -8.82
C GLU A 5 -9.26 -0.58 -8.40
N CYS A 6 -9.02 -0.79 -7.12
CA CYS A 6 -7.69 -1.10 -6.63
C CYS A 6 -7.27 -2.47 -7.18
N GLY A 7 -5.98 -2.63 -7.46
CA GLY A 7 -5.45 -3.86 -8.00
C GLY A 7 -5.54 -5.04 -7.02
N VAL A 8 -4.99 -6.16 -7.43
CA VAL A 8 -4.92 -7.35 -6.59
C VAL A 8 -4.07 -7.05 -5.34
N ASN A 9 -4.64 -7.33 -4.17
CA ASN A 9 -4.07 -7.05 -2.84
C ASN A 9 -3.94 -5.57 -2.48
N GLU A 10 -4.70 -4.70 -3.13
CA GLU A 10 -4.85 -3.29 -2.76
C GLU A 10 -6.27 -3.02 -2.23
N LYS A 11 -6.38 -2.18 -1.19
CA LYS A 11 -7.64 -1.63 -0.70
C LYS A 11 -7.70 -0.13 -1.00
N TRP A 12 -8.90 0.40 -1.25
CA TRP A 12 -9.06 1.84 -1.31
C TRP A 12 -9.00 2.40 0.10
N ASP A 13 -8.11 3.35 0.31
CA ASP A 13 -8.00 4.11 1.55
C ASP A 13 -8.11 5.60 1.25
N ASP A 14 -8.78 6.35 2.11
CA ASP A 14 -8.98 7.79 1.93
C ASP A 14 -7.85 8.65 2.51
N CYS A 15 -6.95 8.07 3.32
CA CYS A 15 -5.94 8.84 4.05
C CYS A 15 -4.58 8.15 4.19
N ASP A 16 -4.52 6.83 4.13
CA ASP A 16 -3.36 6.03 4.56
C ASP A 16 -2.38 5.70 3.42
N LYS A 17 -2.60 6.18 2.20
CA LYS A 17 -1.77 5.84 1.04
C LYS A 17 -0.28 6.14 1.20
N GLU A 18 0.05 7.20 1.94
CA GLU A 18 1.43 7.60 2.14
C GLU A 18 2.16 6.79 3.23
N CYS A 19 1.43 5.97 4.01
CA CYS A 19 1.94 5.05 5.02
C CYS A 19 2.08 3.60 4.53
N GLU A 20 1.85 3.36 3.24
CA GLU A 20 2.06 2.05 2.63
C GLU A 20 3.50 1.55 2.83
N LYS A 21 3.62 0.34 3.40
CA LYS A 21 4.90 -0.34 3.57
C LYS A 21 5.39 -0.86 2.23
N THR A 22 6.68 -0.73 1.96
CA THR A 22 7.28 -1.25 0.72
C THR A 22 8.23 -2.39 1.05
N CYS A 23 8.56 -3.25 0.09
CA CYS A 23 9.54 -4.32 0.34
C CYS A 23 10.93 -3.76 0.70
N ASN A 24 11.27 -2.57 0.18
CA ASN A 24 12.53 -1.90 0.51
C ASN A 24 12.49 -1.19 1.88
N ASP A 25 11.29 -0.82 2.34
CA ASP A 25 11.08 -0.12 3.60
C ASP A 25 9.87 -0.73 4.34
N PRO A 26 10.05 -1.92 4.95
CA PRO A 26 8.96 -2.66 5.58
C PRO A 26 8.57 -2.09 6.95
N ASN A 27 9.48 -1.34 7.57
CA ASN A 27 9.29 -0.64 8.84
C ASN A 27 9.15 0.85 8.60
N ARG A 28 8.42 1.24 7.54
CA ARG A 28 8.12 2.65 7.30
C ARG A 28 7.22 3.19 8.40
N GLU A 29 7.84 3.64 9.48
CA GLU A 29 7.17 4.28 10.62
C GLU A 29 6.96 5.77 10.35
N VAL A 30 7.81 6.35 9.51
CA VAL A 30 7.72 7.76 9.10
C VAL A 30 7.00 7.86 7.76
N CYS A 31 5.68 8.02 7.84
CA CYS A 31 4.92 8.57 6.74
C CYS A 31 4.71 10.08 6.94
N LYS A 32 4.70 10.81 5.83
CA LYS A 32 4.20 12.19 5.84
C LYS A 32 2.71 12.08 6.17
N LEU A 33 2.22 12.92 7.08
CA LEU A 33 0.79 13.05 7.42
C LEU A 33 -0.05 13.64 6.26
N SER A 34 0.32 13.38 5.01
CA SER A 34 -0.47 13.75 3.85
C SER A 34 -1.61 12.74 3.74
N CYS A 35 -2.81 13.17 4.07
CA CYS A 35 -4.02 12.39 3.86
C CYS A 35 -4.28 12.30 2.35
N VAL A 36 -3.81 11.22 1.72
CA VAL A 36 -3.93 11.02 0.27
C VAL A 36 -4.85 9.83 0.03
N ALA A 37 -6.02 10.11 -0.56
CA ALA A 37 -6.93 9.07 -0.98
C ALA A 37 -6.38 8.32 -2.20
N GLY A 38 -6.36 6.99 -2.12
CA GLY A 38 -5.98 6.12 -3.23
C GLY A 38 -5.92 4.66 -2.84
N CYS A 39 -5.41 3.84 -3.75
CA CYS A 39 -5.20 2.42 -3.50
C CYS A 39 -3.92 2.21 -2.70
N VAL A 40 -4.02 1.42 -1.64
CA VAL A 40 -2.95 1.09 -0.71
C VAL A 40 -2.85 -0.41 -0.59
N CYS A 41 -1.65 -0.96 -0.41
CA CYS A 41 -1.52 -2.38 -0.10
C CYS A 41 -2.35 -2.76 1.14
N MET A 42 -3.04 -3.90 1.06
CA MET A 42 -3.77 -4.45 2.21
C MET A 42 -2.81 -4.75 3.38
N ASP A 43 -3.35 -4.84 4.59
CA ASP A 43 -2.58 -5.19 5.77
C ASP A 43 -1.82 -6.51 5.59
N GLY A 44 -0.51 -6.47 5.81
CA GLY A 44 0.40 -7.61 5.59
C GLY A 44 0.99 -7.70 4.19
N PHE A 45 0.59 -6.82 3.27
CA PHE A 45 1.18 -6.64 1.95
C PHE A 45 2.10 -5.42 1.91
N TYR A 46 3.10 -5.53 1.05
CA TYR A 46 4.20 -4.59 0.88
C TYR A 46 4.29 -4.25 -0.59
N ARG A 47 4.40 -2.96 -0.91
CA ARG A 47 4.54 -2.55 -2.31
C ARG A 47 5.93 -2.88 -2.83
N HIS A 48 5.97 -3.59 -3.94
CA HIS A 48 7.16 -3.95 -4.67
C HIS A 48 6.93 -3.74 -6.16
N ASN A 49 7.75 -2.89 -6.79
CA ASN A 49 7.65 -2.60 -8.23
C ASN A 49 6.22 -2.25 -8.71
N GLY A 50 5.46 -1.52 -7.89
CA GLY A 50 4.10 -1.10 -8.21
C GLY A 50 3.01 -2.13 -7.90
N THR A 51 3.35 -3.30 -7.37
CA THR A 51 2.42 -4.38 -7.02
C THR A 51 2.48 -4.69 -5.52
N CYS A 52 1.36 -5.07 -4.91
CA CYS A 52 1.31 -5.44 -3.50
C CYS A 52 1.58 -6.94 -3.32
N VAL A 53 2.74 -7.26 -2.74
CA VAL A 53 3.20 -8.63 -2.47
C VAL A 53 3.31 -8.85 -0.97
N ARG A 54 3.27 -10.10 -0.51
CA ARG A 54 3.44 -10.37 0.94
C ARG A 54 4.88 -10.12 1.36
N LYS A 55 5.11 -9.86 2.64
CA LYS A 55 6.47 -9.70 3.20
C LYS A 55 7.42 -10.85 2.81
N GLY A 56 6.90 -12.07 2.78
CA GLY A 56 7.68 -13.27 2.42
C GLY A 56 7.94 -13.42 0.92
N GLU A 57 7.30 -12.61 0.08
CA GLU A 57 7.53 -12.54 -1.37
C GLU A 57 8.38 -11.32 -1.76
N CYS A 58 8.79 -10.52 -0.77
CA CYS A 58 9.83 -9.53 -0.98
C CYS A 58 11.17 -10.25 -1.21
N PRO A 59 11.96 -9.85 -2.23
CA PRO A 59 13.29 -10.40 -2.48
C PRO A 59 14.32 -10.04 -1.40
#